data_AF-A0A6M4PXW9-F1
#
_entry.id   AF-A0A6M4PXW9-F1
#
_cell.length_a   1.000
_cell.length_b   1.000
_cell.length_c   1.000
_cell.angle_alpha   90.00
_cell.angle_beta   90.00
_cell.angle_gamma   90.00
#
_symmetry.space_group_name_H-M   'P 1'
#
loop_
_entity.id
_entity.type
_entity.pdbx_description
1 polymer ?
#
loop_
_entity_poly.entity_id
_entity_poly.type
_entity_poly.pdbx_seq_one_letter_code
_entity_poly.pdbx_strand_id
1 'polypeptide(L)'
;MPGITRRRALSAAAAVATTASAVALAAPAATAVGRHAPAAAGSFDEVYRGRRIQGGPASGGGHHHRHGGDYAVFVDGVPLHVMRNADGSWISVVSHYAPVATPRAAARAAVEELQGAPLLPFDAN
;
A
#
# COMPACT_ATOMS: atom_id res chain seq x y z
N MET A 1 -45.12 -31.91 37.18
CA MET A 1 -45.41 -31.44 38.55
C MET A 1 -44.21 -31.76 39.44
N PRO A 2 -43.88 -30.89 40.40
CA PRO A 2 -42.54 -30.33 40.61
C PRO A 2 -41.75 -31.01 41.73
N GLY A 3 -40.43 -30.75 41.77
CA GLY A 3 -39.58 -31.14 42.90
C GLY A 3 -38.19 -30.51 42.86
N ILE A 4 -38.11 -29.18 43.01
CA ILE A 4 -36.85 -28.49 43.28
C ILE A 4 -36.46 -28.74 44.74
N THR A 5 -35.18 -29.04 44.97
CA THR A 5 -34.26 -28.37 45.93
C THR A 5 -33.56 -29.34 46.88
N ARG A 6 -32.22 -29.32 46.87
CA ARG A 6 -31.43 -29.08 48.10
C ARG A 6 -29.95 -28.84 47.77
N ARG A 7 -29.48 -27.72 48.32
CA ARG A 7 -28.09 -27.37 48.68
C ARG A 7 -27.17 -26.76 47.60
N ARG A 8 -27.22 -25.41 47.64
CA ARG A 8 -26.13 -24.43 47.53
C ARG A 8 -24.69 -24.93 47.59
N ALA A 9 -23.84 -24.09 46.97
CA ALA A 9 -22.37 -23.97 47.06
C ALA A 9 -21.69 -24.65 45.86
N LEU A 10 -20.90 -23.99 45.00
CA LEU A 10 -20.04 -22.83 45.21
C LEU A 10 -20.01 -21.90 43.99
N SER A 11 -20.04 -20.62 44.29
CA SER A 11 -19.45 -19.54 43.51
C SER A 11 -17.95 -19.77 43.29
N ALA A 12 -17.50 -19.69 42.04
CA ALA A 12 -16.11 -19.37 41.71
C ALA A 12 -16.13 -18.40 40.52
N ALA A 13 -16.05 -17.11 40.83
CA ALA A 13 -15.79 -16.07 39.85
C ALA A 13 -14.32 -16.20 39.41
N ALA A 14 -14.10 -16.60 38.16
CA ALA A 14 -12.78 -16.46 37.54
C ALA A 14 -12.68 -15.04 36.98
N ALA A 15 -12.12 -14.12 37.77
CA ALA A 15 -11.70 -12.83 37.25
C ALA A 15 -10.45 -13.06 36.38
N VAL A 16 -10.62 -13.05 35.06
CA VAL A 16 -9.50 -12.97 34.13
C VAL A 16 -9.03 -11.51 34.14
N ALA A 17 -7.92 -11.26 34.82
CA ALA A 17 -7.19 -10.01 34.71
C ALA A 17 -6.44 -10.01 33.37
N THR A 18 -7.03 -9.43 32.33
CA THR A 18 -6.28 -9.08 31.11
C THR A 18 -5.48 -7.82 31.40
N THR A 19 -4.18 -8.00 31.68
CA THR A 19 -3.22 -6.91 31.67
C THR A 19 -3.04 -6.44 30.23
N ALA A 20 -3.76 -5.38 29.86
CA ALA A 20 -3.49 -4.66 28.62
C ALA A 20 -2.17 -3.90 28.77
N SER A 21 -1.06 -4.54 28.38
CA SER A 21 0.21 -3.87 28.21
C SER A 21 0.09 -2.95 26.99
N ALA A 22 -0.27 -1.69 27.20
CA ALA A 22 -0.14 -0.66 26.19
C ALA A 22 1.36 -0.44 25.91
N VAL A 23 1.91 -1.19 24.96
CA VAL A 23 3.21 -0.85 24.37
C VAL A 23 2.98 0.42 23.56
N ALA A 24 3.32 1.56 24.14
CA ALA A 24 3.45 2.79 23.39
C ALA A 24 4.58 2.59 22.38
N LEU A 25 4.22 2.28 21.13
CA LEU A 25 5.12 2.36 20.00
C LEU A 25 5.50 3.85 19.87
N ALA A 26 6.65 4.22 20.43
CA ALA A 26 7.24 5.51 20.19
C ALA A 26 7.52 5.60 18.68
N ALA A 27 6.70 6.38 17.97
CA ALA A 27 6.98 6.71 16.58
C ALA A 27 8.35 7.42 16.56
N PRO A 28 9.29 7.00 15.69
CA PRO A 28 10.55 7.71 15.57
C PRO A 28 10.24 9.16 15.19
N ALA A 29 10.75 10.10 15.97
CA ALA A 29 10.70 11.51 15.61
C ALA A 29 11.40 11.66 14.26
N ALA A 30 10.64 12.05 13.24
CA ALA A 30 11.18 12.32 11.92
C ALA A 30 12.13 13.51 12.03
N THR A 31 13.43 13.22 12.10
CA THR A 31 14.46 14.20 11.85
C THR A 31 14.29 14.67 10.41
N ALA A 32 13.98 15.96 10.24
CA ALA A 32 14.00 16.61 8.95
C ALA A 32 15.46 16.68 8.47
N VAL A 33 15.98 15.55 8.01
CA VAL A 33 17.22 15.48 7.24
C VAL A 33 17.03 16.43 6.05
N GLY A 34 17.92 17.40 5.94
CA GLY A 34 17.88 18.44 4.91
C GLY A 34 17.55 17.83 3.56
N ARG A 35 16.62 18.47 2.85
CA ARG A 35 16.07 18.07 1.54
C ARG A 35 17.17 17.56 0.61
N HIS A 36 17.46 16.28 0.70
CA HIS A 36 18.19 15.57 -0.33
C HIS A 36 17.17 15.44 -1.45
N ALA A 37 17.49 16.00 -2.62
CA ALA A 37 16.69 15.74 -3.80
C ALA A 37 16.53 14.22 -3.90
N PRO A 38 15.30 13.69 -3.89
CA PRO A 38 15.11 12.26 -3.88
C PRO A 38 15.74 11.67 -5.14
N ALA A 39 16.59 10.67 -4.96
CA ALA A 39 17.23 9.99 -6.08
C ALA A 39 16.17 9.48 -7.06
N ALA A 40 16.38 9.73 -8.35
CA ALA A 40 15.48 9.24 -9.38
C ALA A 40 15.36 7.71 -9.27
N ALA A 41 14.13 7.20 -9.29
CA ALA A 41 13.92 5.77 -9.30
C ALA A 41 14.52 5.17 -10.58
N GLY A 42 15.26 4.07 -10.45
CA GLY A 42 15.79 3.33 -11.61
C GLY A 42 14.67 2.68 -12.43
N SER A 43 14.97 2.30 -13.67
CA SER A 43 14.05 1.53 -14.50
C SER A 43 13.94 0.07 -14.05
N PHE A 44 12.84 -0.59 -14.39
CA PHE A 44 12.65 -2.03 -14.22
C PHE A 44 11.80 -2.63 -15.35
N ASP A 45 12.02 -3.91 -15.62
CA ASP A 45 11.21 -4.76 -16.52
C ASP A 45 11.28 -6.18 -15.98
N GLU A 46 10.17 -6.73 -15.51
CA GLU A 46 10.09 -8.08 -14.96
C GLU A 46 8.71 -8.72 -15.21
N VAL A 47 8.63 -10.04 -15.11
CA VAL A 47 7.34 -10.76 -15.05
C VAL A 47 7.03 -11.09 -13.60
N TYR A 48 5.93 -10.55 -13.08
CA TYR A 48 5.47 -10.75 -11.72
C TYR A 48 4.09 -11.41 -11.73
N ARG A 49 3.96 -12.59 -11.10
CA ARG A 49 2.73 -13.41 -11.10
C ARG A 49 2.12 -13.60 -12.50
N GLY A 50 2.96 -13.77 -13.52
CA GLY A 50 2.55 -13.99 -14.91
C GLY A 50 2.18 -12.71 -15.69
N ARG A 51 2.31 -11.53 -15.09
CA ARG A 51 2.07 -10.22 -15.72
C ARG A 51 3.40 -9.52 -15.97
N ARG A 52 3.62 -8.96 -17.16
CA ARG A 52 4.81 -8.12 -17.41
C ARG A 52 4.60 -6.76 -16.76
N ILE A 53 5.52 -6.34 -15.91
CA ILE A 53 5.52 -5.02 -15.31
C ILE A 53 6.78 -4.27 -15.69
N GLN A 54 6.62 -2.99 -16.01
CA GLN A 54 7.71 -2.13 -16.45
C GLN A 54 7.61 -0.78 -15.76
N GLY A 55 8.75 -0.12 -15.58
CA GLY A 55 8.77 1.27 -15.15
C GLY A 55 10.08 1.95 -15.42
N GLY A 56 10.05 3.27 -15.53
CA GLY A 56 11.23 4.09 -15.79
C GLY A 56 10.89 5.58 -15.89
N PRO A 57 11.92 6.43 -16.07
CA PRO A 57 11.71 7.85 -16.32
C PRO A 57 10.73 8.07 -17.47
N ALA A 58 9.77 8.97 -17.29
CA ALA A 58 8.82 9.30 -18.34
C ALA A 58 9.55 10.03 -19.48
N SER A 59 9.78 9.34 -20.61
CA SER A 59 10.28 9.96 -21.83
C SER A 59 9.15 10.72 -22.52
N GLY A 60 8.92 11.98 -22.13
CA GLY A 60 7.91 12.84 -22.74
C GLY A 60 7.85 14.23 -22.12
N GLY A 61 8.64 15.16 -22.66
CA GLY A 61 8.50 16.59 -22.39
C GLY A 61 7.21 17.12 -23.01
N GLY A 62 6.17 17.28 -22.20
CA GLY A 62 4.91 17.89 -22.61
C GLY A 62 4.23 18.50 -21.40
N HIS A 63 4.16 19.83 -21.37
CA HIS A 63 3.58 20.66 -20.32
C HIS A 63 2.05 20.55 -20.25
N HIS A 64 1.52 19.35 -20.03
CA HIS A 64 0.09 19.14 -19.84
C HIS A 64 -0.11 18.36 -18.54
N HIS A 65 -0.41 19.12 -17.47
CA HIS A 65 -1.21 18.80 -16.28
C HIS A 65 -1.51 17.32 -15.92
N ARG A 66 -0.57 16.39 -16.08
CA ARG A 66 -0.64 15.08 -15.47
C ARG A 66 -0.01 15.19 -14.10
N HIS A 67 -0.81 15.03 -13.07
CA HIS A 67 -0.33 14.82 -11.70
C HIS A 67 0.40 13.47 -11.50
N GLY A 68 0.67 12.72 -12.59
CA GLY A 68 1.56 11.57 -12.61
C GLY A 68 2.96 12.04 -13.01
N GLY A 69 3.88 12.04 -12.05
CA GLY A 69 5.21 12.63 -12.16
C GLY A 69 6.13 11.98 -13.21
N ASP A 70 7.41 12.32 -13.13
CA ASP A 70 8.48 11.98 -14.09
C ASP A 70 8.79 10.48 -14.24
N TYR A 71 7.87 9.59 -13.85
CA TYR A 71 8.03 8.14 -13.84
C TYR A 71 6.79 7.44 -14.37
N ALA A 72 6.95 6.63 -15.41
CA ALA A 72 5.90 5.83 -16.01
C ALA A 72 5.96 4.38 -15.49
N VAL A 73 4.79 3.77 -15.28
CA VAL A 73 4.65 2.35 -14.94
C VAL A 73 3.66 1.71 -15.90
N PHE A 74 3.93 0.47 -16.31
CA PHE A 74 3.08 -0.30 -17.22
C PHE A 74 2.82 -1.70 -16.67
N VAL A 75 1.61 -2.22 -16.92
CA VAL A 75 1.22 -3.61 -16.68
C VAL A 75 0.74 -4.19 -18.02
N ASP A 76 1.45 -5.18 -18.55
CA ASP A 76 1.30 -5.73 -19.91
C ASP A 76 1.22 -4.66 -21.01
N GLY A 77 2.05 -3.62 -20.87
CA GLY A 77 2.08 -2.50 -21.82
C GLY A 77 0.97 -1.46 -21.64
N VAL A 78 0.01 -1.67 -20.72
CA VAL A 78 -1.01 -0.67 -20.38
C VAL A 78 -0.48 0.29 -19.32
N PRO A 79 -0.55 1.62 -19.52
CA PRO A 79 -0.10 2.59 -18.51
C PRO A 79 -0.88 2.47 -17.20
N LEU A 80 -0.17 2.31 -16.10
CA LEU A 80 -0.70 2.41 -14.75
C LEU A 80 -0.40 3.80 -14.21
N HIS A 81 -1.45 4.55 -13.86
CA HIS A 81 -1.27 5.84 -13.20
C HIS A 81 -0.68 5.63 -11.79
N VAL A 82 0.50 6.19 -11.57
CA VAL A 82 1.21 6.17 -10.29
C VAL A 82 1.53 7.59 -9.84
N MET A 83 1.60 7.76 -8.53
CA MET A 83 1.98 9.03 -7.90
C MET A 83 3.04 8.76 -6.85
N ARG A 84 3.97 9.71 -6.74
CA ARG A 84 4.98 9.74 -5.71
C ARG A 84 4.55 10.74 -4.62
N ASN A 85 4.46 10.26 -3.40
CA ASN A 85 4.15 11.06 -2.23
C ASN A 85 5.35 11.94 -1.83
N ALA A 86 5.10 12.95 -0.99
CA ALA A 86 6.14 13.87 -0.51
C ALA A 86 7.25 13.17 0.30
N ASP A 87 6.90 12.11 1.03
CA ASP A 87 7.85 11.26 1.76
C ASP A 87 8.62 10.28 0.86
N GLY A 88 8.29 10.26 -0.44
CA GLY A 88 8.93 9.43 -1.45
C GLY A 88 8.31 8.03 -1.62
N SER A 89 7.29 7.68 -0.84
CA SER A 89 6.47 6.50 -1.09
C SER A 89 5.65 6.64 -2.37
N TRP A 90 5.10 5.53 -2.85
CA TRP A 90 4.39 5.43 -4.11
C TRP A 90 3.00 4.85 -3.91
N ILE A 91 2.07 5.32 -4.71
CA ILE A 91 0.70 4.81 -4.79
C ILE A 91 0.31 4.67 -6.27
N SER A 92 -0.70 3.85 -6.55
CA SER A 92 -1.28 3.73 -7.89
C SER A 92 -2.78 4.03 -7.86
N VAL A 93 -3.41 4.25 -9.01
CA VAL A 93 -4.86 4.47 -9.08
C VAL A 93 -5.67 3.28 -8.54
N VAL A 94 -5.17 2.05 -8.68
CA VAL A 94 -5.83 0.84 -8.16
C VAL A 94 -5.50 0.54 -6.69
N SER A 95 -4.49 1.20 -6.13
CA SER A 95 -4.09 1.05 -4.72
C SER A 95 -3.65 2.41 -4.17
N HIS A 96 -4.60 3.35 -4.10
CA HIS A 96 -4.30 4.77 -3.89
C HIS A 96 -4.02 5.12 -2.42
N TYR A 97 -4.61 4.37 -1.48
CA TYR A 97 -4.52 4.65 -0.04
C TYR A 97 -3.58 3.72 0.71
N ALA A 98 -2.74 2.97 -0.02
CA ALA A 98 -1.79 2.02 0.54
C ALA A 98 -0.37 2.33 0.03
N PRO A 99 0.36 3.28 0.65
CA PRO A 99 1.69 3.67 0.21
C PRO A 99 2.69 2.51 0.28
N VAL A 100 3.54 2.40 -0.75
CA VAL A 100 4.62 1.42 -0.83
C VAL A 100 5.96 2.09 -1.15
N ALA A 101 7.07 1.43 -0.80
CA ALA A 101 8.38 2.07 -0.82
C ALA A 101 8.93 2.42 -2.22
N THR A 102 8.47 1.75 -3.28
CA THR A 102 9.07 1.86 -4.63
C THR A 102 8.01 1.79 -5.74
N PRO A 103 8.27 2.32 -6.94
CA PRO A 103 7.33 2.19 -8.06
C PRO A 103 7.17 0.74 -8.52
N ARG A 104 8.22 -0.10 -8.38
CA ARG A 104 8.12 -1.55 -8.61
C ARG A 104 7.14 -2.19 -7.62
N ALA A 105 7.19 -1.82 -6.34
CA ALA A 105 6.23 -2.30 -5.36
C ALA A 105 4.80 -1.84 -5.68
N ALA A 106 4.62 -0.63 -6.22
CA ALA A 106 3.30 -0.15 -6.66
C ALA A 106 2.77 -0.97 -7.85
N ALA A 107 3.64 -1.32 -8.82
CA ALA A 107 3.28 -2.19 -9.93
C ALA A 107 2.90 -3.60 -9.47
N ARG A 108 3.64 -4.18 -8.51
CA ARG A 108 3.32 -5.49 -7.92
C ARG A 108 2.00 -5.46 -7.15
N ALA A 109 1.76 -4.41 -6.36
CA ALA A 109 0.50 -4.23 -5.64
C ALA A 109 -0.68 -4.11 -6.62
N ALA A 110 -0.50 -3.44 -7.76
CA ALA A 110 -1.52 -3.38 -8.81
C ALA A 110 -1.79 -4.77 -9.43
N VAL A 111 -0.74 -5.58 -9.68
CA VAL A 111 -0.93 -6.96 -10.16
C VAL A 111 -1.68 -7.82 -9.15
N GLU A 112 -1.41 -7.64 -7.85
CA GLU A 112 -2.12 -8.34 -6.78
C GLU A 112 -3.59 -7.92 -6.69
N GLU A 113 -3.88 -6.63 -6.84
CA GLU A 113 -5.25 -6.09 -6.86
C GLU A 113 -6.05 -6.57 -8.07
N LEU A 114 -5.44 -6.55 -9.27
CA LEU A 114 -6.12 -6.93 -10.50
C LEU A 114 -6.51 -8.40 -10.57
N GLN A 115 -5.84 -9.29 -9.84
CA GLN A 115 -6.16 -10.73 -9.78
C GLN A 115 -6.31 -11.41 -11.16
N GLY A 116 -5.57 -10.93 -12.17
CA GLY A 116 -5.63 -11.42 -13.55
C GLY A 116 -6.54 -10.62 -14.49
N ALA A 117 -7.30 -9.64 -13.99
CA ALA A 117 -8.05 -8.72 -14.82
C ALA A 117 -7.12 -7.85 -15.69
N PRO A 118 -7.51 -7.54 -16.94
CA PRO A 118 -6.83 -6.55 -17.76
C PRO A 118 -6.93 -5.15 -17.11
N LEU A 119 -5.82 -4.41 -17.11
CA LEU A 119 -5.85 -2.99 -16.78
C LEU A 119 -6.43 -2.22 -17.96
N LEU A 120 -7.26 -1.22 -17.68
CA LEU A 120 -7.73 -0.28 -18.70
C LEU A 120 -6.86 0.97 -18.72
N PRO A 121 -6.62 1.57 -19.90
CA PRO A 121 -5.91 2.83 -19.99
C PRO A 121 -6.69 3.93 -19.25
N PHE A 122 -5.95 4.79 -18.54
CA PHE A 122 -6.54 5.94 -17.86
C PHE A 122 -6.55 7.16 -18.79
N ASP A 123 -7.74 7.65 -19.10
CA ASP A 123 -7.91 8.92 -19.80
C ASP A 123 -7.80 10.07 -18.81
N ALA A 124 -6.69 10.81 -18.87
CA ALA A 124 -6.57 12.10 -18.19
C ALA A 124 -7.32 13.13 -19.03
N ASN A 125 -8.55 13.44 -18.62
CA ASN A 125 -9.40 14.49 -19.19
C ASN A 125 -8.72 15.87 -19.13
#